data_AF-A0A0C9ZV26-F1
#
_entry.id   AF-A0A0C9ZV26-F1
#
_cell.length_a   1.000
_cell.length_b   1.000
_cell.length_c   1.000
_cell.angle_alpha   90.00
_cell.angle_beta   90.00
_cell.angle_gamma   90.00
#
_symmetry.space_group_name_H-M   'P 1'
#
loop_
_entity.id
_entity.type
_entity.pdbx_description
1 polymer ?
#
loop_
_entity_poly.entity_id
_entity_poly.type
_entity_poly.pdbx_seq_one_letter_code
_entity_poly.pdbx_strand_id
1 'polypeptide(L)'
;MPMEALKFGNYGPPINATAAQRRFVVHEGTHPLDLFVPAINACTIRQPRFIHTDVTRQDSVLLFVDGAVVNENTPDARAGCGVYVQPGTTGISMPLENIPGHARTRNRAELRAAIEALRVRIWPGEGFMRIVIGTHAEYVVNGVCQWIPSWKQRRWKTSRGEAVKNRDLWEMLLTDIEKWEAMGIRVQFYLLKKEWNTKASDCARRGAVRLAMFAYL
;
A
#
# COMPACT_ATOMS: atom_id res chain seq x y z
N MET A 1 15.57 -1.11 -22.67
CA MET A 1 15.41 -2.56 -22.94
C MET A 1 13.93 -2.87 -23.01
N PRO A 2 13.42 -3.52 -24.07
CA PRO A 2 12.04 -3.95 -24.10
C PRO A 2 11.83 -5.06 -23.06
N MET A 3 10.75 -4.95 -22.29
CA MET A 3 10.27 -5.93 -21.31
C MET A 3 9.76 -7.19 -22.03
N GLU A 4 10.64 -7.92 -22.70
CA GLU A 4 10.32 -9.26 -23.17
C GLU A 4 10.10 -10.16 -21.96
N ALA A 5 8.86 -10.62 -21.84
CA ALA A 5 8.36 -11.70 -21.01
C ALA A 5 9.41 -12.34 -20.10
N LEU A 6 9.60 -11.77 -18.91
CA LEU A 6 9.97 -12.55 -17.73
C LEU A 6 8.95 -13.69 -17.68
N LYS A 7 9.36 -14.90 -18.06
CA LYS A 7 8.61 -16.13 -17.81
C LYS A 7 8.56 -16.28 -16.30
N PHE A 8 7.59 -15.62 -15.69
CA PHE A 8 7.28 -15.67 -14.26
C PHE A 8 6.91 -17.11 -13.93
N GLY A 9 7.87 -17.87 -13.42
CA GLY A 9 7.70 -19.28 -13.08
C GLY A 9 6.62 -19.48 -12.02
N ASN A 10 5.74 -20.45 -12.24
CA ASN A 10 4.91 -21.15 -11.25
C ASN A 10 4.33 -20.32 -10.09
N TYR A 11 3.75 -19.14 -10.36
CA TYR A 11 2.87 -18.51 -9.39
C TYR A 11 1.47 -19.14 -9.46
N GLY A 12 0.70 -19.03 -8.37
CA GLY A 12 -0.65 -19.61 -8.31
C GLY A 12 -1.56 -19.13 -9.46
N PRO A 13 -2.69 -19.79 -9.70
CA PRO A 13 -3.63 -19.34 -10.73
C PRO A 13 -4.11 -17.91 -10.45
N PRO A 14 -4.50 -17.14 -11.48
CA PRO A 14 -5.07 -15.81 -11.31
C PRO A 14 -6.18 -15.80 -10.24
N ILE A 15 -6.13 -14.80 -9.36
CA ILE A 15 -7.08 -14.60 -8.29
C ILE A 15 -8.10 -13.54 -8.74
N ASN A 16 -9.39 -13.80 -8.53
CA ASN A 16 -10.44 -12.80 -8.70
C ASN A 16 -11.04 -12.48 -7.32
N ALA A 17 -10.36 -11.64 -6.54
CA ALA A 17 -10.76 -11.34 -5.18
C ALA A 17 -11.90 -10.32 -5.16
N THR A 18 -12.94 -10.60 -4.38
CA THR A 18 -13.97 -9.61 -4.07
C THR A 18 -13.41 -8.53 -3.13
N ALA A 19 -14.06 -7.37 -3.08
CA ALA A 19 -13.66 -6.30 -2.17
C ALA A 19 -13.58 -6.78 -0.71
N ALA A 20 -14.54 -7.57 -0.23
CA ALA A 20 -14.53 -8.11 1.12
C ALA A 20 -13.32 -9.03 1.40
N GLN A 21 -12.90 -9.83 0.41
CA GLN A 21 -11.74 -10.72 0.52
C GLN A 21 -10.40 -9.97 0.60
N ARG A 22 -10.38 -8.68 0.26
CA ARG A 22 -9.19 -7.82 0.42
C ARG A 22 -9.00 -7.32 1.85
N ARG A 23 -9.92 -7.59 2.78
CA ARG A 23 -9.68 -7.32 4.20
C ARG A 23 -8.82 -8.42 4.79
N PHE A 24 -7.70 -8.06 5.43
CA PHE A 24 -6.97 -8.97 6.31
C PHE A 24 -7.68 -8.96 7.67
N VAL A 25 -8.27 -10.09 8.04
CA VAL A 25 -9.07 -10.23 9.26
C VAL A 25 -8.22 -10.91 10.33
N VAL A 26 -8.20 -10.30 11.52
CA VAL A 26 -7.51 -10.80 12.70
C VAL A 26 -8.44 -10.67 13.90
N HIS A 27 -8.11 -11.35 14.99
CA HIS A 27 -8.78 -11.10 16.27
C HIS A 27 -8.51 -9.67 16.75
N GLU A 28 -9.49 -9.10 17.45
CA GLU A 28 -9.35 -7.77 18.02
C GLU A 28 -8.16 -7.75 18.99
N GLY A 29 -7.33 -6.71 18.90
CA GLY A 29 -6.16 -6.55 19.76
C GLY A 29 -4.91 -7.33 19.31
N THR A 30 -4.98 -8.21 18.31
CA THR A 30 -3.78 -8.85 17.74
C THR A 30 -2.84 -7.80 17.19
N HIS A 31 -1.60 -7.75 17.69
CA HIS A 31 -0.58 -6.85 17.18
C HIS A 31 0.00 -7.43 15.87
N PRO A 32 0.29 -6.61 14.84
CA PRO A 32 0.79 -7.12 13.56
C PRO A 32 2.08 -7.95 13.69
N LEU A 33 2.97 -7.59 14.62
CA LEU A 33 4.22 -8.31 14.83
C LEU A 33 4.07 -9.63 15.62
N ASP A 34 2.90 -9.91 16.18
CA ASP A 34 2.59 -11.24 16.75
C ASP A 34 2.34 -12.27 15.63
N LEU A 35 1.94 -11.78 14.44
CA LEU A 35 1.66 -12.60 13.26
C LEU A 35 2.79 -12.56 12.23
N PHE A 36 3.35 -11.37 12.00
CA PHE A 36 4.37 -11.11 10.99
C PHE A 36 5.72 -10.83 11.66
N VAL A 37 6.53 -11.87 11.79
CA VAL A 37 7.82 -11.78 12.47
C VAL A 37 8.94 -11.39 11.49
N PRO A 38 9.95 -10.61 11.93
CA PRO A 38 11.15 -10.38 11.15
C PRO A 38 11.86 -11.71 10.81
N ALA A 39 11.87 -12.07 9.53
CA ALA A 39 12.52 -13.28 9.03
C ALA A 39 13.11 -13.07 7.63
N ILE A 40 14.06 -13.91 7.26
CA ILE A 40 14.64 -13.95 5.91
C ILE A 40 13.89 -15.03 5.13
N ASN A 41 13.29 -14.68 4.00
CA ASN A 41 12.67 -15.63 3.09
C ASN A 41 13.74 -16.46 2.33
N ALA A 42 13.35 -17.62 1.80
CA ALA A 42 14.23 -18.52 1.05
C ALA A 42 14.61 -18.01 -0.36
N CYS A 43 14.33 -16.75 -0.68
CA CYS A 43 14.48 -16.21 -2.04
C CYS A 43 15.91 -15.74 -2.35
N THR A 44 16.15 -15.40 -3.62
CA THR A 44 17.46 -14.98 -4.15
C THR A 44 17.98 -13.69 -3.50
N ILE A 45 17.09 -12.81 -3.03
CA ILE A 45 17.46 -11.55 -2.34
C ILE A 45 17.22 -11.71 -0.84
N ARG A 46 18.27 -12.06 -0.11
CA ARG A 46 18.21 -12.24 1.35
C ARG A 46 18.14 -10.90 2.07
N GLN A 47 16.92 -10.43 2.33
CA GLN A 47 16.66 -9.30 3.20
C GLN A 47 15.56 -9.66 4.20
N PRO A 48 15.63 -9.17 5.45
CA PRO A 48 14.57 -9.42 6.39
C PRO A 48 13.26 -8.75 5.91
N ARG A 49 12.14 -9.44 6.15
CA ARG A 49 10.78 -8.95 5.92
C ARG A 49 9.94 -9.29 7.14
N PHE A 50 8.79 -8.64 7.27
CA PHE A 50 7.75 -9.07 8.21
C PHE A 50 6.98 -10.22 7.56
N ILE A 51 7.30 -11.47 7.95
CA ILE A 51 6.80 -12.68 7.31
C ILE A 51 5.79 -13.38 8.20
N HIS A 52 4.67 -13.78 7.61
CA HIS A 52 3.71 -14.72 8.19
C HIS A 52 3.56 -15.93 7.28
N THR A 53 3.83 -17.11 7.80
CA THR A 53 3.60 -18.39 7.09
C THR A 53 2.28 -18.97 7.60
N ASP A 54 1.30 -19.13 6.72
CA ASP A 54 0.01 -19.70 7.11
C ASP A 54 0.05 -21.24 7.20
N VAL A 55 -1.05 -21.84 7.64
CA VAL A 55 -1.18 -23.31 7.81
C VAL A 55 -0.98 -24.10 6.52
N THR A 56 -1.08 -23.44 5.35
CA THR A 56 -0.83 -24.04 4.03
C THR A 56 0.63 -23.90 3.59
N ARG A 57 1.51 -23.38 4.47
CA ARG A 57 2.91 -23.06 4.21
C ARG A 57 3.12 -22.01 3.13
N GLN A 58 2.17 -21.08 2.99
CA GLN A 58 2.31 -19.93 2.10
C GLN A 58 2.80 -18.71 2.88
N ASP A 59 3.87 -18.10 2.39
CA ASP A 59 4.44 -16.90 2.99
C ASP A 59 3.70 -15.64 2.53
N SER A 60 3.38 -14.80 3.51
CA SER A 60 2.79 -13.49 3.37
C SER A 60 3.78 -12.44 3.86
N VAL A 61 3.87 -11.30 3.16
CA VAL A 61 4.66 -10.14 3.58
C VAL A 61 3.76 -9.02 4.08
N LEU A 62 4.12 -8.40 5.21
CA LEU A 62 3.47 -7.19 5.71
C LEU A 62 4.32 -5.95 5.37
N LEU A 63 3.66 -4.95 4.78
CA LEU A 63 4.19 -3.61 4.57
C LEU A 63 3.38 -2.60 5.36
N PHE A 64 4.04 -1.78 6.16
CA PHE A 64 3.41 -0.68 6.86
C PHE A 64 3.43 0.57 5.99
N VAL A 65 2.29 1.24 5.84
CA VAL A 65 2.17 2.45 5.02
C VAL A 65 1.49 3.58 5.77
N ASP A 66 1.90 4.81 5.49
CA ASP A 66 1.26 6.01 6.02
C ASP A 66 1.41 7.22 5.09
N GLY A 67 0.52 8.20 5.26
CA GLY A 67 0.58 9.51 4.64
C GLY A 67 0.69 10.61 5.68
N ALA A 68 1.40 11.68 5.35
CA ALA A 68 1.53 12.84 6.22
C ALA A 68 1.39 14.13 5.42
N VAL A 69 0.84 15.15 6.06
CA VAL A 69 0.91 16.53 5.61
C VAL A 69 1.60 17.33 6.73
N VAL A 70 2.49 18.23 6.34
CA VAL A 70 3.17 19.19 7.22
C VAL A 70 2.79 20.59 6.79
N ASN A 71 2.79 21.53 7.73
CA ASN A 71 2.37 22.92 7.51
C ASN A 71 0.95 23.02 6.90
N GLU A 72 0.03 22.17 7.38
CA GLU A 72 -1.37 22.15 6.97
C GLU A 72 -1.99 23.55 7.09
N ASN A 73 -2.86 23.91 6.13
CA ASN A 73 -3.54 25.22 6.06
C ASN A 73 -2.60 26.43 5.84
N THR A 74 -1.36 26.20 5.38
CA THR A 74 -0.44 27.26 4.98
C THR A 74 -0.07 27.14 3.50
N PRO A 75 0.46 28.21 2.87
CA PRO A 75 1.01 28.12 1.51
C PRO A 75 2.16 27.11 1.36
N ASP A 76 2.91 26.82 2.45
CA ASP A 76 3.97 25.81 2.50
C ASP A 76 3.45 24.40 2.88
N ALA A 77 2.15 24.15 2.75
CA ALA A 77 1.61 22.81 3.00
C ALA A 77 2.31 21.79 2.09
N ARG A 78 2.97 20.80 2.68
CA ARG A 78 3.68 19.73 1.96
C ARG A 78 3.17 18.39 2.42
N ALA A 79 3.07 17.44 1.50
CA ALA A 79 2.60 16.11 1.80
C ALA A 79 3.64 15.07 1.39
N GLY A 80 3.62 13.92 2.04
CA GLY A 80 4.55 12.82 1.76
C GLY A 80 3.96 11.49 2.17
N CYS A 81 4.47 10.44 1.54
CA CYS A 81 4.08 9.06 1.79
C CYS A 81 5.27 8.26 2.31
N GLY A 82 4.97 7.28 3.17
CA GLY A 82 5.95 6.43 3.83
C GLY A 82 5.63 4.97 3.66
N VAL A 83 6.65 4.16 3.35
CA VAL A 83 6.55 2.69 3.29
C VAL A 83 7.64 2.07 4.14
N TYR A 84 7.26 1.27 5.14
CA TYR A 84 8.17 0.52 5.98
C TYR A 84 7.98 -0.98 5.75
N VAL A 85 8.95 -1.57 5.06
CA VAL A 85 8.91 -2.94 4.51
C VAL A 85 9.98 -3.85 5.12
N GLN A 86 11.13 -3.27 5.51
CA GLN A 86 12.29 -4.01 5.96
C GLN A 86 12.58 -3.69 7.44
N PRO A 87 12.49 -4.70 8.33
CA PRO A 87 12.83 -4.53 9.75
C PRO A 87 14.21 -3.89 9.93
N GLY A 88 14.30 -2.94 10.86
CA GLY A 88 15.57 -2.29 11.23
C GLY A 88 16.05 -1.20 10.26
N THR A 89 15.28 -0.87 9.22
CA THR A 89 15.62 0.21 8.27
C THR A 89 14.89 1.52 8.59
N THR A 90 15.29 2.60 7.92
CA THR A 90 14.58 3.87 7.96
C THR A 90 13.33 3.89 7.06
N GLY A 91 13.05 2.81 6.31
CA GLY A 91 11.95 2.77 5.36
C GLY A 91 12.14 3.72 4.16
N ILE A 92 11.10 3.82 3.35
CA ILE A 92 11.07 4.60 2.11
C ILE A 92 10.21 5.85 2.38
N SER A 93 10.77 7.00 2.05
CA SER A 93 10.16 8.32 2.26
C SER A 93 10.13 9.08 0.94
N MET A 94 8.94 9.46 0.50
CA MET A 94 8.75 10.16 -0.78
C MET A 94 7.86 11.39 -0.60
N PRO A 95 8.16 12.53 -1.26
CA PRO A 95 7.22 13.63 -1.34
C PRO A 95 6.00 13.22 -2.17
N LEU A 96 4.82 13.74 -1.80
CA LEU A 96 3.62 13.57 -2.61
C LEU A 96 3.77 14.33 -3.93
N GLU A 97 3.24 13.80 -5.02
CA GLU A 97 3.25 14.47 -6.31
C GLU A 97 2.57 15.85 -6.25
N ASN A 98 3.15 16.82 -6.96
CA ASN A 98 2.60 18.17 -7.10
C ASN A 98 1.92 18.33 -8.47
N ILE A 99 0.71 17.77 -8.59
CA ILE A 99 -0.07 17.84 -9.84
C ILE A 99 -1.07 19.01 -9.74
N PRO A 100 -1.05 19.97 -10.70
CA PRO A 100 -2.05 21.03 -10.76
C PRO A 100 -3.49 20.48 -10.70
N GLY A 101 -4.34 21.12 -9.89
CA GLY A 101 -5.73 20.69 -9.70
C GLY A 101 -5.94 19.56 -8.67
N HIS A 102 -4.88 18.96 -8.14
CA HIS A 102 -4.98 17.94 -7.08
C HIS A 102 -4.54 18.49 -5.72
N ALA A 103 -5.43 18.36 -4.72
CA ALA A 103 -5.14 18.81 -3.37
C ALA A 103 -4.15 17.86 -2.66
N ARG A 104 -3.14 18.44 -1.99
CA ARG A 104 -2.16 17.75 -1.16
C ARG A 104 -2.76 17.44 0.22
N THR A 105 -3.59 16.40 0.26
CA THR A 105 -4.30 15.96 1.47
C THR A 105 -3.68 14.69 2.07
N ARG A 106 -3.95 14.44 3.35
CA ARG A 106 -3.56 13.20 4.03
C ARG A 106 -4.09 11.96 3.30
N ASN A 107 -5.38 11.92 2.95
CA ASN A 107 -5.97 10.79 2.22
C ASN A 107 -5.28 10.51 0.89
N ARG A 108 -4.86 11.57 0.17
CA ARG A 108 -4.11 11.41 -1.09
C ARG A 108 -2.72 10.81 -0.82
N ALA A 109 -2.04 11.27 0.23
CA ALA A 109 -0.76 10.73 0.64
C ALA A 109 -0.84 9.27 1.12
N GLU A 110 -1.89 8.90 1.84
CA GLU A 110 -2.13 7.51 2.27
C GLU A 110 -2.39 6.58 1.07
N LEU A 111 -3.19 7.02 0.09
CA LEU A 111 -3.39 6.28 -1.16
C LEU A 111 -2.08 6.11 -1.95
N ARG A 112 -1.30 7.19 -2.07
CA ARG A 112 0.03 7.12 -2.70
C ARG A 112 0.93 6.13 -1.97
N ALA A 113 0.95 6.14 -0.64
CA ALA A 113 1.75 5.19 0.15
C ALA A 113 1.38 3.72 -0.14
N ALA A 114 0.08 3.42 -0.24
CA ALA A 114 -0.38 2.08 -0.59
C ALA A 114 0.02 1.67 -2.02
N ILE A 115 -0.10 2.59 -2.99
CA ILE A 115 0.35 2.37 -4.38
C ILE A 115 1.85 2.08 -4.42
N GLU A 116 2.66 2.93 -3.79
CA GLU A 116 4.11 2.76 -3.79
C GLU A 116 4.50 1.45 -3.12
N ALA A 117 3.85 1.05 -2.02
CA ALA A 117 4.09 -0.24 -1.37
C ALA A 117 3.84 -1.45 -2.29
N LEU A 118 2.88 -1.37 -3.22
CA LEU A 118 2.69 -2.42 -4.23
C LEU A 118 3.75 -2.38 -5.34
N ARG A 119 4.51 -1.29 -5.48
CA ARG A 119 5.49 -1.06 -6.54
C ARG A 119 6.94 -1.13 -6.08
N VAL A 120 7.23 -1.09 -4.78
CA VAL A 120 8.61 -1.03 -4.26
C VAL A 120 9.46 -2.25 -4.61
N ARG A 121 8.83 -3.40 -4.89
CA ARG A 121 9.51 -4.68 -5.13
C ARG A 121 8.73 -5.54 -6.14
N ILE A 122 9.45 -6.47 -6.75
CA ILE A 122 8.88 -7.58 -7.49
C ILE A 122 8.62 -8.72 -6.49
N TRP A 123 7.50 -8.64 -5.77
CA TRP A 123 7.13 -9.59 -4.70
C TRP A 123 7.19 -11.08 -5.06
N PRO A 124 6.82 -11.49 -6.28
CA PRO A 124 6.95 -12.88 -6.70
C PRO A 124 8.42 -13.35 -6.74
N GLY A 125 9.36 -12.45 -7.05
CA GLY A 125 10.80 -12.74 -7.00
C GLY A 125 11.33 -12.91 -5.57
N GLU A 126 10.56 -12.48 -4.57
CA GLU A 126 10.84 -12.69 -3.14
C GLU A 126 10.07 -13.92 -2.57
N GLY A 127 9.34 -14.69 -3.39
CA GLY A 127 8.67 -15.92 -2.96
C GLY A 127 7.38 -15.74 -2.15
N PHE A 128 6.88 -14.51 -2.02
CA PHE A 128 5.61 -14.25 -1.34
C PHE A 128 4.42 -14.50 -2.25
N MET A 129 3.38 -15.15 -1.73
CA MET A 129 2.09 -15.38 -2.43
C MET A 129 0.99 -14.43 -1.96
N ARG A 130 1.29 -13.62 -0.94
CA ARG A 130 0.36 -12.68 -0.35
C ARG A 130 1.08 -11.41 0.12
N ILE A 131 0.53 -10.27 -0.24
CA ILE A 131 0.97 -8.95 0.20
C ILE A 131 -0.10 -8.40 1.14
N VAL A 132 0.30 -8.00 2.34
CA VAL A 132 -0.57 -7.37 3.32
C VAL A 132 -0.12 -5.93 3.51
N ILE A 133 -0.99 -4.97 3.20
CA ILE A 133 -0.77 -3.55 3.45
C ILE A 133 -1.37 -3.20 4.82
N GLY A 134 -0.50 -2.93 5.78
CA GLY A 134 -0.86 -2.45 7.12
C GLY A 134 -0.96 -0.93 7.14
N THR A 135 -2.12 -0.40 7.51
CA THR A 135 -2.32 1.04 7.71
C THR A 135 -3.43 1.31 8.70
N HIS A 136 -3.40 2.46 9.37
CA HIS A 136 -4.50 2.92 10.22
C HIS A 136 -5.50 3.82 9.44
N ALA A 137 -5.28 4.03 8.15
CA ALA A 137 -6.13 4.84 7.29
C ALA A 137 -7.43 4.11 6.91
N GLU A 138 -8.50 4.31 7.68
CA GLU A 138 -9.82 3.77 7.37
C GLU A 138 -10.29 4.13 5.95
N TYR A 139 -9.96 5.34 5.47
CA TYR A 139 -10.28 5.77 4.11
C TYR A 139 -9.73 4.81 3.05
N VAL A 140 -8.48 4.35 3.22
CA VAL A 140 -7.84 3.40 2.31
C VAL A 140 -8.46 2.02 2.47
N VAL A 141 -8.53 1.50 3.71
CA VAL A 141 -8.97 0.13 3.95
C VAL A 141 -10.44 -0.05 3.57
N ASN A 142 -11.33 0.84 4.01
CA ASN A 142 -12.76 0.73 3.69
C ASN A 142 -13.03 1.04 2.21
N GLY A 143 -12.24 1.92 1.58
CA GLY A 143 -12.36 2.16 0.15
C GLY A 143 -12.09 0.91 -0.69
N VAL A 144 -10.96 0.24 -0.46
CA VAL A 144 -10.63 -1.03 -1.15
C VAL A 144 -11.61 -2.15 -0.78
N CYS A 145 -11.95 -2.27 0.50
CA CYS A 145 -12.68 -3.44 0.98
C CYS A 145 -14.21 -3.33 0.84
N GLN A 146 -14.76 -2.13 0.65
CA GLN A 146 -16.22 -1.90 0.71
C GLN A 146 -16.74 -0.92 -0.34
N TRP A 147 -16.11 0.26 -0.51
CA TRP A 147 -16.76 1.36 -1.24
C TRP A 147 -16.56 1.32 -2.75
N ILE A 148 -15.38 0.90 -3.23
CA ILE A 148 -15.04 0.90 -4.65
C ILE A 148 -16.08 0.20 -5.54
N PRO A 149 -16.61 -1.00 -5.19
CA PRO A 149 -17.63 -1.65 -6.04
C PRO A 149 -18.85 -0.76 -6.27
N SER A 150 -19.35 -0.11 -5.21
CA SER A 150 -20.48 0.81 -5.29
C SER A 150 -20.13 2.07 -6.09
N TRP A 151 -18.93 2.62 -5.90
CA TRP A 151 -18.45 3.75 -6.70
C TRP A 151 -18.37 3.40 -8.18
N LYS A 152 -17.79 2.25 -8.57
CA LYS A 152 -17.73 1.80 -9.97
C LYS A 152 -19.13 1.65 -10.56
N GLN A 153 -20.06 1.03 -9.84
CA GLN A 153 -21.47 0.90 -10.28
C GLN A 153 -22.14 2.26 -10.47
N ARG A 154 -21.81 3.24 -9.63
CA ARG A 154 -22.34 4.61 -9.67
C ARG A 154 -21.51 5.57 -10.51
N ARG A 155 -20.69 5.06 -11.44
CA ARG A 155 -19.81 5.86 -12.33
C ARG A 155 -18.92 6.84 -11.55
N TRP A 156 -18.30 6.35 -10.48
CA TRP A 156 -17.44 7.08 -9.55
C TRP A 156 -18.11 8.24 -8.83
N LYS A 157 -19.35 8.01 -8.38
CA LYS A 157 -20.09 8.93 -7.50
C LYS A 157 -20.27 8.34 -6.11
N THR A 158 -20.24 9.20 -5.09
CA THR A 158 -20.51 8.85 -3.70
C THR A 158 -21.99 8.52 -3.49
N SER A 159 -22.36 8.09 -2.29
CA SER A 159 -23.77 7.87 -1.95
C SER A 159 -24.63 9.14 -2.02
N ARG A 160 -23.99 10.30 -1.94
CA ARG A 160 -24.63 11.63 -2.06
C ARG A 160 -24.66 12.15 -3.50
N GLY A 161 -24.16 11.40 -4.47
CA GLY A 161 -24.13 11.79 -5.89
C GLY A 161 -22.94 12.68 -6.29
N GLU A 162 -22.08 13.03 -5.35
CA GLU A 162 -20.87 13.83 -5.59
C GLU A 162 -19.77 12.99 -6.27
N ALA A 163 -18.84 13.63 -6.98
CA ALA A 163 -17.68 12.94 -7.52
C ALA A 163 -16.80 12.37 -6.39
N VAL A 164 -16.34 11.12 -6.54
CA VAL A 164 -15.40 10.51 -5.60
C VAL A 164 -14.06 11.25 -5.66
N LYS A 165 -13.60 11.73 -4.50
CA LYS A 165 -12.28 12.36 -4.36
C LYS A 165 -11.16 11.35 -4.62
N ASN A 166 -10.04 11.82 -5.17
CA ASN A 166 -8.84 11.01 -5.48
C ASN A 166 -9.11 9.80 -6.39
N ARG A 167 -10.12 9.89 -7.27
CA ARG A 167 -10.46 8.82 -8.22
C ARG A 167 -9.24 8.32 -8.99
N ASP A 168 -8.39 9.24 -9.42
CA ASP A 168 -7.14 8.95 -10.13
C ASP A 168 -6.25 7.95 -9.36
N LEU A 169 -6.05 8.16 -8.05
CA LEU A 169 -5.27 7.24 -7.23
C LEU A 169 -6.02 5.95 -6.91
N TRP A 170 -7.34 6.00 -6.77
CA TRP A 170 -8.14 4.78 -6.61
C TRP A 170 -8.04 3.86 -7.81
N GLU A 171 -8.12 4.41 -9.03
CA GLU A 171 -7.96 3.67 -10.27
C GLU A 171 -6.54 3.10 -10.40
N MET A 172 -5.50 3.87 -10.03
CA MET A 172 -4.12 3.37 -9.98
C MET A 172 -3.94 2.22 -8.97
N LEU A 173 -4.45 2.39 -7.74
CA LEU A 173 -4.34 1.38 -6.69
C LEU A 173 -5.03 0.07 -7.10
N LEU A 174 -6.23 0.16 -7.68
CA LEU A 174 -6.95 -1.00 -8.20
C LEU A 174 -6.19 -1.70 -9.32
N THR A 175 -5.62 -0.93 -10.24
CA THR A 175 -4.82 -1.49 -11.34
C THR A 175 -3.63 -2.30 -10.80
N ASP A 176 -2.92 -1.78 -9.79
CA ASP A 176 -1.79 -2.49 -9.18
C ASP A 176 -2.24 -3.73 -8.40
N ILE A 177 -3.38 -3.66 -7.69
CA ILE A 177 -3.97 -4.82 -7.02
C ILE A 177 -4.34 -5.91 -8.04
N GLU A 178 -5.10 -5.56 -9.08
CA GLU A 178 -5.56 -6.49 -10.12
C GLU A 178 -4.37 -7.11 -10.87
N LYS A 179 -3.28 -6.35 -11.08
CA LYS A 179 -2.03 -6.88 -11.64
C LYS A 179 -1.41 -7.97 -10.78
N TRP A 180 -1.32 -7.76 -9.47
CA TRP A 180 -0.79 -8.78 -8.55
C TRP A 180 -1.71 -10.00 -8.45
N GLU A 181 -3.01 -9.78 -8.36
CA GLU A 181 -4.02 -10.84 -8.31
C GLU A 181 -4.02 -11.68 -9.60
N ALA A 182 -3.83 -11.07 -10.77
CA ALA A 182 -3.66 -11.78 -12.04
C ALA A 182 -2.40 -12.66 -12.09
N MET A 183 -1.36 -12.31 -11.32
CA MET A 183 -0.15 -13.13 -11.14
C MET A 183 -0.29 -14.19 -10.04
N GLY A 184 -1.49 -14.38 -9.48
CA GLY A 184 -1.73 -15.33 -8.39
C GLY A 184 -1.29 -14.84 -7.01
N ILE A 185 -1.01 -13.54 -6.86
CA ILE A 185 -0.59 -12.94 -5.58
C ILE A 185 -1.78 -12.24 -4.95
N ARG A 186 -2.14 -12.66 -3.73
CA ARG A 186 -3.26 -12.03 -3.01
C ARG A 186 -2.83 -10.70 -2.40
N VAL A 187 -3.62 -9.64 -2.59
CA VAL A 187 -3.41 -8.35 -1.90
C VAL A 187 -4.49 -8.15 -0.85
N GLN A 188 -4.09 -7.89 0.40
CA GLN A 188 -5.00 -7.63 1.49
C GLN A 188 -4.59 -6.39 2.29
N PHE A 189 -5.55 -5.81 3.01
CA PHE A 189 -5.39 -4.60 3.81
C PHE A 189 -5.73 -4.89 5.26
N TYR A 190 -4.78 -4.61 6.15
CA TYR A 190 -4.91 -4.76 7.59
C TYR A 190 -5.09 -3.37 8.21
N LEU A 191 -6.28 -3.11 8.76
CA LEU A 191 -6.53 -1.91 9.55
C LEU A 191 -5.82 -2.03 10.91
N LEU A 192 -4.78 -1.22 11.09
CA LEU A 192 -3.96 -1.18 12.30
C LEU A 192 -4.48 -0.14 13.29
N LYS A 193 -4.13 -0.31 14.57
CA LYS A 193 -4.13 0.81 15.50
C LYS A 193 -3.02 1.79 15.16
N LYS A 194 -3.25 3.09 15.36
CA LYS A 194 -2.33 4.16 14.95
C LYS A 194 -0.96 4.03 15.61
N GLU A 195 -0.92 3.65 16.87
CA GLU A 195 0.28 3.46 17.68
C GLU A 195 1.20 2.32 17.16
N TRP A 196 0.67 1.39 16.36
CA TRP A 196 1.46 0.30 15.78
C TRP A 196 2.12 0.68 14.45
N ASN A 197 1.81 1.86 13.90
CA ASN A 197 2.25 2.29 12.57
C ASN A 197 3.31 3.41 12.59
N THR A 198 3.93 3.66 13.74
CA THR A 198 4.83 4.82 13.98
C THR A 198 5.98 4.90 12.98
N LYS A 199 6.61 3.78 12.62
CA LYS A 199 7.70 3.76 11.64
C LYS A 199 7.26 4.26 10.26
N ALA A 200 6.08 3.87 9.78
CA ALA A 200 5.54 4.36 8.52
C ALA A 200 5.14 5.85 8.62
N SER A 201 4.60 6.28 9.77
CA SER A 201 4.32 7.70 10.04
C SER A 201 5.59 8.56 9.99
N ASP A 202 6.68 8.10 10.57
CA ASP A 202 7.98 8.79 10.50
C ASP A 202 8.49 8.86 9.06
N CYS A 203 8.33 7.77 8.28
CA CYS A 203 8.66 7.75 6.86
C CYS A 203 7.87 8.81 6.08
N ALA A 204 6.57 8.90 6.32
CA ALA A 204 5.69 9.83 5.63
C ALA A 204 6.03 11.29 5.97
N ARG A 205 6.31 11.59 7.24
CA ARG A 205 6.76 12.92 7.69
C ARG A 205 8.09 13.32 7.05
N ARG A 206 9.07 12.40 7.02
CA ARG A 206 10.33 12.61 6.29
C ARG A 206 10.10 12.89 4.81
N GLY A 207 9.16 12.16 4.17
CA GLY A 207 8.77 12.40 2.78
C GLY A 207 8.19 13.80 2.58
N ALA A 208 7.35 14.26 3.50
CA ALA A 208 6.68 15.56 3.41
C ALA A 208 7.64 16.74 3.59
N VAL A 209 8.69 16.60 4.40
CA VAL A 209 9.70 17.66 4.58
C VAL A 209 10.79 17.64 3.51
N ARG A 210 10.93 16.54 2.75
CA ARG A 210 11.93 16.43 1.69
C ARG A 210 11.59 17.43 0.59
N LEU A 211 12.52 18.34 0.31
CA LEU A 211 12.43 19.15 -0.90
C LEU A 211 12.41 18.19 -2.10
N ALA A 212 11.42 18.32 -2.97
CA ALA A 212 11.47 17.67 -4.27
C ALA A 212 12.67 18.28 -5.01
N MET A 213 13.84 17.65 -4.86
CA MET A 213 15.00 17.99 -5.68
C MET A 213 14.61 17.63 -7.12
N PHE A 214 14.39 18.68 -7.91
CA PHE A 214 14.16 18.70 -9.35
C PHE A 214 12.73 18.45 -9.84
N ALA A 215 12.04 19.57 -10.11
CA ALA A 215 11.14 19.71 -11.25
C ALA A 215 11.47 21.04 -11.97
N TYR A 216 12.71 21.15 -12.44
CA TYR A 216 13.06 21.95 -13.60
C TYR A 216 13.73 20.98 -14.56
N LEU A 217 13.03 20.67 -15.64
CA LEU A 217 13.49 20.42 -17.01
C LEU A 217 12.26 20.07 -17.85
#